data_AF-A0A524AHK7-F1
#
_entry.id   AF-A0A524AHK7-F1
#
_cell.length_a   1.000
_cell.length_b   1.000
_cell.length_c   1.000
_cell.angle_alpha   90.00
_cell.angle_beta   90.00
_cell.angle_gamma   90.00
#
_symmetry.space_group_name_H-M   'P 1'
#
loop_
_entity.id
_entity.type
_entity.pdbx_description
1 polymer ?
#
loop_
_entity_poly.entity_id
_entity_poly.type
_entity_poly.pdbx_seq_one_letter_code
_entity_poly.pdbx_strand_id
1 'polypeptide(L)'
;MSSLKSYLAKLEACLGGLPPNAQQAVLEELREHLEDRAAALQADGLGKEASMSEAIERFGEAREVGAALREVHGPSSWGETLAGMLPFLVFGLGMIIYEILPRDLVAGPIGFWCYLVLYLIGVIGLGIGWVKGFPRRRDRRRTL
;
A
#
# COMPACT_ATOMS: atom_id res chain seq x y z
N MET A 1 26.60 -18.88 3.30
CA MET A 1 25.87 -18.67 2.02
C MET A 1 24.54 -19.43 1.95
N SER A 2 24.41 -20.59 2.60
CA SER A 2 23.12 -21.32 2.68
C SER A 2 22.00 -20.48 3.34
N SER A 3 22.34 -19.70 4.38
CA SER A 3 21.41 -18.80 5.08
C SER A 3 20.79 -17.73 4.18
N LEU A 4 21.62 -17.03 3.39
CA LEU A 4 21.15 -15.98 2.46
C LEU A 4 20.20 -16.54 1.40
N LYS A 5 20.56 -17.66 0.77
CA LYS A 5 19.70 -18.29 -0.24
C LYS A 5 18.35 -18.71 0.35
N SER A 6 18.34 -19.28 1.56
CA SER A 6 17.10 -19.65 2.24
C SER A 6 16.26 -18.42 2.59
N TYR A 7 16.89 -17.33 3.03
CA TYR A 7 16.21 -16.08 3.34
C TYR A 7 15.55 -15.46 2.11
N LEU A 8 16.30 -15.33 1.01
CA LEU A 8 15.78 -14.76 -0.24
C LEU A 8 14.67 -15.63 -0.83
N ALA A 9 14.76 -16.96 -0.77
CA ALA A 9 13.69 -17.85 -1.22
C ALA A 9 12.38 -17.68 -0.39
N LYS A 10 12.50 -17.50 0.93
CA LYS A 10 11.35 -17.19 1.79
C LYS A 10 10.76 -15.82 1.46
N LEU A 11 11.62 -14.84 1.20
CA LEU A 11 11.21 -13.48 0.84
C LEU A 11 10.50 -13.46 -0.52
N GLU A 12 11.05 -14.16 -1.51
CA GLU A 12 10.45 -14.33 -2.83
C GLU A 12 9.02 -14.89 -2.73
N ALA A 13 8.81 -15.91 -1.91
CA ALA A 13 7.48 -16.47 -1.66
C ALA A 13 6.52 -15.45 -0.99
N CYS A 14 7.04 -14.48 -0.24
CA CYS A 14 6.26 -13.43 0.41
C CYS A 14 5.97 -12.22 -0.52
N LEU A 15 6.72 -12.06 -1.61
CA LEU A 15 6.57 -10.97 -2.60
C LEU A 15 5.47 -11.25 -3.65
N GLY A 16 4.69 -12.32 -3.49
CA GLY A 16 3.59 -12.67 -4.39
C GLY A 16 2.66 -11.48 -4.67
N GLY A 17 2.45 -11.20 -5.96
CA GLY A 17 1.60 -10.11 -6.45
C GLY A 17 2.36 -8.87 -6.94
N LEU A 18 3.70 -8.82 -6.82
CA LEU A 18 4.51 -7.83 -7.52
C LEU A 18 4.71 -8.22 -9.00
N PRO A 19 4.91 -7.25 -9.89
CA PRO A 19 5.45 -7.50 -11.22
C PRO A 19 6.78 -8.28 -11.15
N PRO A 20 7.04 -9.25 -12.05
CA PRO A 20 8.25 -10.08 -12.00
C PRO A 20 9.56 -9.26 -12.03
N ASN A 21 9.60 -8.17 -12.78
CA ASN A 21 10.74 -7.25 -12.83
C ASN A 21 10.97 -6.52 -11.51
N ALA A 22 9.90 -6.08 -10.84
CA ALA A 22 10.00 -5.44 -9.53
C ALA A 22 10.46 -6.43 -8.46
N GLN A 23 9.94 -7.67 -8.50
CA GLN A 23 10.36 -8.74 -7.60
C GLN A 23 11.86 -9.06 -7.76
N GLN A 24 12.35 -9.18 -8.99
CA GLN A 24 13.77 -9.42 -9.27
C GLN A 24 14.66 -8.26 -8.80
N ALA A 25 14.28 -7.02 -9.08
CA ALA A 25 15.04 -5.84 -8.66
C ALA A 25 15.18 -5.79 -7.12
N VAL A 26 14.07 -6.01 -6.41
CA VAL A 26 14.03 -6.03 -4.95
C VAL A 26 14.90 -7.15 -4.37
N LEU A 27 14.82 -8.36 -4.92
CA LEU A 27 15.64 -9.49 -4.46
C LEU A 27 17.14 -9.25 -4.67
N GLU A 28 17.51 -8.62 -5.79
CA GLU A 28 18.90 -8.33 -6.10
C GLU A 28 19.48 -7.23 -5.21
N GLU A 29 18.73 -6.14 -4.98
CA GLU A 29 19.13 -5.06 -4.06
C GLU A 29 19.32 -5.60 -2.63
N LEU A 30 18.40 -6.45 -2.17
CA LEU A 30 18.50 -7.09 -0.85
C LEU A 30 19.68 -8.03 -0.73
N ARG A 31 19.97 -8.80 -1.79
CA ARG A 31 21.15 -9.66 -1.84
C ARG A 31 22.42 -8.84 -1.67
N GLU A 32 22.58 -7.78 -2.47
CA GLU A 32 23.73 -6.88 -2.43
C GLU A 32 23.85 -6.20 -1.06
N HIS A 33 22.75 -5.66 -0.52
CA HIS A 33 22.75 -5.00 0.78
C HIS A 33 23.16 -5.93 1.94
N LEU A 34 22.67 -7.17 1.93
CA LEU A 34 23.02 -8.16 2.96
C LEU A 34 24.46 -8.64 2.82
N GLU A 35 24.96 -8.77 1.59
CA GLU A 35 26.37 -9.09 1.32
C GLU A 35 27.30 -7.97 1.80
N ASP A 36 26.97 -6.71 1.52
CA ASP A 36 27.72 -5.54 2.00
C ASP A 36 27.75 -5.47 3.53
N ARG A 37 26.60 -5.67 4.18
CA ARG A 37 26.50 -5.72 5.65
C ARG A 37 27.34 -6.85 6.23
N ALA A 38 27.28 -8.03 5.61
CA ALA A 38 28.07 -9.18 6.04
C ALA A 38 29.57 -8.97 5.80
N ALA A 39 29.98 -8.23 4.77
CA ALA A 39 31.36 -7.89 4.51
C ALA A 39 31.89 -6.89 5.56
N ALA A 40 31.10 -5.89 5.93
CA ALA A 40 31.44 -4.96 7.02
C ALA A 40 31.63 -5.70 8.36
N LEU A 41 30.71 -6.59 8.72
CA LEU A 41 30.83 -7.43 9.93
C LEU A 41 32.05 -8.36 9.89
N GLN A 42 32.45 -8.85 8.70
CA GLN A 42 33.68 -9.62 8.54
C GLN A 42 34.93 -8.77 8.76
N ALA A 43 34.94 -7.53 8.26
CA ALA A 43 36.03 -6.59 8.51
C ALA A 43 36.18 -6.27 10.01
N ASP A 44 35.08 -6.28 10.75
CA ASP A 44 35.06 -6.13 12.21
C ASP A 44 35.47 -7.41 12.97
N GLY A 45 35.91 -8.46 12.26
CA GLY A 45 36.48 -9.68 12.84
C GLY A 45 35.49 -10.82 13.03
N LEU A 46 34.22 -10.68 12.60
CA LEU A 46 33.23 -11.73 12.69
C LEU A 46 33.42 -12.76 11.56
N GLY A 47 33.22 -14.05 11.86
CA GLY A 47 33.37 -15.12 10.87
C GLY A 47 32.31 -15.03 9.76
N LYS A 48 32.69 -15.39 8.52
CA LYS A 48 31.85 -15.26 7.32
C LYS A 48 30.39 -15.72 7.47
N GLU A 49 30.15 -16.87 8.09
CA GLU A 49 28.78 -17.38 8.29
C GLU A 49 28.02 -16.61 9.37
N ALA A 50 28.69 -16.29 10.48
CA ALA A 50 28.10 -15.49 11.55
C ALA A 50 27.75 -14.08 11.06
N SER A 51 28.59 -13.46 10.24
CA SER A 51 28.33 -12.15 9.63
C SER A 51 27.10 -12.13 8.75
N MET A 52 26.87 -13.18 7.96
CA MET A 52 25.66 -13.27 7.13
C MET A 52 24.42 -13.51 7.99
N SER A 53 24.50 -14.38 8.99
CA SER A 53 23.37 -14.62 9.91
C SER A 53 23.00 -13.35 10.68
N GLU A 54 23.98 -12.63 11.21
CA GLU A 54 23.81 -11.34 11.90
C GLU A 54 23.24 -10.27 10.95
N ALA A 55 23.72 -10.21 9.71
CA ALA A 55 23.18 -9.29 8.70
C ALA A 55 21.70 -9.55 8.42
N ILE A 56 21.31 -10.81 8.29
CA ILE A 56 19.91 -11.23 8.11
C ILE A 56 19.08 -10.93 9.35
N GLU A 57 19.57 -11.26 10.54
CA GLU A 57 18.87 -11.03 11.81
C GLU A 57 18.60 -9.54 12.03
N ARG A 58 19.58 -8.67 11.75
CA ARG A 58 19.41 -7.21 11.80
C ARG A 58 18.44 -6.68 10.74
N PHE A 59 18.28 -7.38 9.62
CA PHE A 59 17.36 -7.01 8.56
C PHE A 59 15.92 -7.40 8.89
N GLY A 60 15.74 -8.47 9.65
CA GLY A 60 14.45 -8.91 10.19
C GLY A 60 13.81 -10.04 9.39
N GLU A 61 12.64 -10.47 9.84
CA GLU A 61 11.93 -11.63 9.31
C GLU A 61 11.46 -11.41 7.85
N ALA A 62 11.77 -12.37 6.97
CA ALA A 62 11.46 -12.29 5.54
C ALA A 62 9.97 -12.02 5.25
N ARG A 63 9.08 -12.51 6.11
CA ARG A 63 7.63 -12.30 6.00
C ARG A 63 7.23 -10.85 6.27
N GLU A 64 7.83 -10.23 7.28
CA GLU A 64 7.55 -8.84 7.66
C GLU A 64 8.10 -7.88 6.61
N VAL A 65 9.34 -8.12 6.19
CA VAL A 65 10.01 -7.40 5.10
C VAL A 65 9.21 -7.51 3.79
N GLY A 66 8.78 -8.72 3.41
CA GLY A 66 7.99 -8.93 2.20
C GLY A 66 6.62 -8.23 2.25
N ALA A 67 5.98 -8.17 3.41
CA ALA A 67 4.73 -7.43 3.59
C ALA A 67 4.93 -5.92 3.43
N ALA A 68 5.98 -5.35 4.03
CA ALA A 68 6.32 -3.93 3.90
C ALA A 68 6.68 -3.56 2.46
N LEU A 69 7.44 -4.42 1.77
CA LEU A 69 7.79 -4.22 0.36
C LEU A 69 6.56 -4.27 -0.54
N ARG A 70 5.60 -5.17 -0.26
CA ARG A 70 4.31 -5.21 -0.97
C ARG A 70 3.44 -3.99 -0.73
N GLU A 71 3.56 -3.34 0.42
CA GLU A 71 2.83 -2.11 0.70
C GLU A 71 3.35 -0.95 -0.14
N VAL A 72 4.67 -0.85 -0.31
CA VAL A 72 5.32 0.25 -1.05
C VAL A 72 5.38 0.00 -2.57
N HIS A 73 5.64 -1.24 -2.98
CA HIS A 73 5.88 -1.63 -4.38
C HIS A 73 4.78 -2.52 -4.97
N GLY A 74 3.77 -2.89 -4.19
CA GLY A 74 2.62 -3.60 -4.70
C GLY A 74 1.87 -2.72 -5.70
N PRO A 75 1.05 -3.33 -6.58
CA PRO A 75 0.16 -2.55 -7.43
C PRO A 75 -0.73 -1.71 -6.51
N SER A 76 -0.52 -0.38 -6.50
CA SER A 76 -1.52 0.57 -6.00
C SER A 76 -2.81 0.15 -6.68
N SER A 77 -3.78 -0.34 -5.92
CA SER A 77 -4.91 -0.98 -6.57
C SER A 77 -5.58 0.11 -7.39
N TRP A 78 -5.57 -0.04 -8.72
CA TRP A 78 -6.29 0.89 -9.59
C TRP A 78 -7.76 0.95 -9.15
N GLY A 79 -8.26 -0.10 -8.49
CA GLY A 79 -9.51 -0.09 -7.74
C GLY A 79 -9.61 1.01 -6.67
N GLU A 80 -8.61 1.22 -5.81
CA GLU A 80 -8.58 2.33 -4.84
C GLU A 80 -8.55 3.69 -5.51
N THR A 81 -7.77 3.84 -6.58
CA THR A 81 -7.68 5.12 -7.32
C THR A 81 -8.99 5.41 -8.06
N LEU A 82 -9.55 4.42 -8.76
CA LEU A 82 -10.83 4.51 -9.47
C LEU A 82 -12.01 4.70 -8.51
N ALA A 83 -11.98 4.05 -7.34
CA ALA A 83 -12.97 4.27 -6.28
C ALA A 83 -12.89 5.69 -5.73
N GLY A 84 -11.69 6.27 -5.59
CA GLY A 84 -11.49 7.67 -5.25
C GLY A 84 -12.03 8.63 -6.31
N MET A 85 -12.05 8.23 -7.59
CA MET A 85 -12.62 9.01 -8.68
C MET A 85 -14.15 8.91 -8.79
N LEU A 86 -14.76 7.84 -8.25
CA LEU A 86 -16.20 7.58 -8.31
C LEU A 86 -17.11 8.75 -7.82
N PRO A 87 -16.86 9.43 -6.67
CA PRO A 87 -17.69 10.55 -6.24
C PRO A 87 -17.63 11.76 -7.17
N PHE A 88 -16.53 11.96 -7.89
CA PHE A 88 -16.40 13.04 -8.88
C PHE A 88 -17.17 12.71 -10.16
N LEU A 89 -17.18 11.44 -10.57
CA LEU A 89 -17.96 10.96 -11.71
C LEU A 89 -19.47 11.08 -11.46
N VAL A 90 -19.93 10.71 -10.26
CA VAL A 90 -21.35 10.86 -9.85
C VAL A 90 -21.79 12.33 -9.86
N PHE A 91 -20.92 13.24 -9.42
CA PHE A 91 -21.19 14.67 -9.43
C PHE A 91 -21.27 15.24 -10.85
N GLY A 92 -20.26 14.96 -11.67
CA GLY A 92 -20.23 15.43 -13.05
C GLY A 92 -21.46 14.95 -13.84
N LEU A 93 -21.83 13.68 -13.65
CA LEU A 93 -23.03 13.12 -14.27
C LEU A 93 -24.31 13.79 -13.77
N GLY A 94 -24.42 14.05 -12.45
CA GLY A 94 -25.58 14.74 -11.89
C GLY A 94 -25.72 16.19 -12.37
N MET A 95 -24.62 16.90 -12.58
CA MET A 95 -24.61 18.25 -13.16
C MET A 95 -25.08 18.25 -14.62
N ILE A 96 -24.64 17.26 -15.41
CA ILE A 96 -25.10 17.10 -16.80
C ILE A 96 -26.60 16.76 -16.85
N ILE A 97 -27.07 15.89 -15.96
CA ILE A 97 -28.50 15.56 -15.85
C ILE A 97 -29.31 16.78 -15.41
N TYR A 98 -28.81 17.59 -14.47
CA TYR A 98 -29.44 18.83 -14.01
C TYR A 98 -29.61 19.86 -15.15
N GLU A 99 -28.63 19.96 -16.04
CA GLU A 99 -28.71 20.82 -17.23
C GLU A 99 -29.73 20.33 -18.28
N ILE A 100 -29.96 19.01 -18.37
CA ILE A 100 -30.84 18.39 -19.39
C ILE A 100 -32.29 18.24 -18.89
N LEU A 101 -32.52 18.10 -17.58
CA LEU A 101 -33.86 17.92 -17.00
C LEU A 101 -34.63 19.26 -17.04
N PRO A 102 -35.93 19.27 -17.43
CA PRO A 102 -36.69 20.51 -17.55
C PRO A 102 -36.69 21.29 -16.24
N ARG A 103 -36.31 22.57 -16.32
CA ARG A 103 -36.20 23.50 -15.19
C ARG A 103 -37.46 23.50 -14.32
N ASP A 104 -38.62 23.21 -14.87
CA ASP A 104 -39.90 23.26 -14.18
C ASP A 104 -39.99 22.24 -13.02
N LEU A 105 -39.14 21.20 -13.00
CA LEU A 105 -39.11 20.16 -11.96
C LEU A 105 -38.01 20.37 -10.90
N VAL A 106 -36.99 21.19 -11.18
CA VAL A 106 -35.76 21.30 -10.34
C VAL A 106 -35.30 22.76 -10.11
N ALA A 107 -35.86 23.73 -10.83
CA ALA A 107 -35.38 25.11 -10.86
C ALA A 107 -36.00 25.96 -9.75
N GLY A 108 -35.39 25.84 -8.59
CA GLY A 108 -35.15 26.99 -7.75
C GLY A 108 -33.69 26.98 -7.32
N PRO A 109 -33.10 28.14 -6.96
CA PRO A 109 -31.80 28.16 -6.28
C PRO A 109 -31.78 27.21 -5.08
N ILE A 110 -32.93 27.01 -4.44
CA ILE A 110 -33.16 26.04 -3.37
C ILE A 110 -32.81 24.60 -3.80
N GLY A 111 -33.26 24.14 -4.98
CA GLY A 111 -32.99 22.79 -5.47
C GLY A 111 -31.50 22.53 -5.74
N PHE A 112 -30.82 23.53 -6.32
CA PHE A 112 -29.38 23.49 -6.54
C PHE A 112 -28.60 23.41 -5.21
N TRP A 113 -28.93 24.26 -4.24
CA TRP A 113 -28.29 24.25 -2.93
C TRP A 113 -28.57 22.96 -2.15
N CYS A 114 -29.79 22.41 -2.22
CA CYS A 114 -30.10 21.11 -1.63
C CYS A 114 -29.28 19.98 -2.24
N TYR A 115 -29.13 19.95 -3.57
CA TYR A 115 -28.30 18.98 -4.27
C TYR A 115 -26.82 19.10 -3.84
N LEU A 116 -26.29 20.31 -3.81
CA LEU A 116 -24.90 20.58 -3.41
C LEU A 116 -24.63 20.18 -1.95
N VAL A 117 -25.56 20.47 -1.03
CA VAL A 117 -25.44 20.08 0.38
C VAL A 117 -25.52 18.57 0.55
N LEU A 118 -26.47 17.89 -0.10
CA LEU A 118 -26.56 16.43 -0.06
C LEU A 118 -25.32 15.75 -0.66
N TYR A 119 -24.78 16.33 -1.74
CA TYR A 119 -23.54 15.88 -2.34
C TYR A 119 -22.35 16.03 -1.38
N LEU A 120 -22.19 17.19 -0.74
CA LEU A 120 -21.13 17.42 0.24
C LEU A 120 -21.25 16.49 1.45
N ILE A 121 -22.47 16.26 1.96
CA ILE A 121 -22.72 15.27 3.02
C ILE A 121 -22.34 13.87 2.55
N GLY A 122 -22.66 13.51 1.31
CA GLY A 122 -22.29 12.23 0.70
C GLY A 122 -20.77 12.06 0.58
N VAL A 123 -20.06 13.08 0.09
CA VAL A 123 -18.59 13.07 -0.05
C VAL A 123 -17.89 13.04 1.31
N ILE A 124 -18.36 13.83 2.27
CA ILE A 124 -17.81 13.84 3.63
C ILE A 124 -18.12 12.53 4.34
N GLY A 125 -19.33 11.99 4.18
CA GLY A 125 -19.74 10.70 4.74
C GLY A 125 -18.94 9.54 4.14
N LEU A 126 -18.73 9.52 2.82
CA LEU A 126 -17.84 8.58 2.13
C LEU A 126 -16.40 8.75 2.59
N GLY A 127 -15.90 9.98 2.71
CA GLY A 127 -14.55 10.28 3.18
C GLY A 127 -14.30 9.84 4.63
N ILE A 128 -15.23 10.11 5.54
CA ILE A 128 -15.16 9.67 6.95
C ILE A 128 -15.32 8.15 7.04
N GLY A 129 -16.21 7.55 6.25
CA GLY A 129 -16.37 6.10 6.11
C GLY A 129 -15.11 5.41 5.58
N TRP A 130 -14.41 6.04 4.64
CA TRP A 130 -13.10 5.62 4.12
C TRP A 130 -12.00 5.72 5.18
N VAL A 131 -11.92 6.83 5.92
CA VAL A 131 -10.92 7.05 6.97
C VAL A 131 -11.11 6.09 8.16
N LYS A 132 -12.35 5.68 8.47
CA LYS A 132 -12.64 4.69 9.53
C LYS A 132 -12.67 3.23 9.05
N GLY A 133 -12.89 2.99 7.75
CA GLY A 133 -12.99 1.67 7.14
C GLY A 133 -11.65 0.98 6.86
N PHE A 134 -10.53 1.70 6.98
CA PHE A 134 -9.23 1.05 7.00
C PHE A 134 -9.17 0.08 8.19
N PRO A 135 -8.85 -1.21 7.98
CA PRO A 135 -8.47 -2.05 9.09
C PRO A 135 -7.24 -1.41 9.71
N ARG A 136 -7.41 -0.73 10.84
CA ARG A 136 -6.35 -0.56 11.82
C ARG A 136 -5.94 -1.99 12.18
N ARG A 137 -4.94 -2.54 11.46
CA ARG A 137 -4.32 -3.80 11.84
C ARG A 137 -3.86 -3.56 13.26
N ARG A 138 -4.56 -4.22 14.18
CA ARG A 138 -4.28 -4.27 15.59
C ARG A 138 -2.80 -4.61 15.71
N ASP A 139 -2.01 -3.59 16.04
CA ASP A 139 -0.62 -3.73 16.41
C ASP A 139 -0.63 -4.60 17.67
N ARG A 140 -0.49 -5.92 17.49
CA ARG A 140 -0.36 -6.86 18.59
C ARG A 140 1.11 -6.83 19.00
N ARG A 141 1.51 -5.73 19.64
CA ARG A 141 2.63 -5.75 20.58
C ARG A 141 2.08 -5.73 22.00
N ARG A 142 2.70 -6.59 22.82
CA ARG A 142 2.58 -6.75 24.28
C ARG A 142 1.34 -7.56 24.68
N THR A 143 1.46 -8.64 25.45
CA THR A 143 2.35 -8.87 26.60
C THR A 143 2.63 -10.37 26.79
N LEU A 144 3.90 -10.67 27.06
CA LEU A 144 4.45 -11.79 27.85
C LEU A 144 4.19 -13.23 27.35
#